data_AF-A0A3S1QDF0-F1
#
_entry.id   AF-A0A3S1QDF0-F1
#
_cell.length_a   1.000
_cell.length_b   1.000
_cell.length_c   1.000
_cell.angle_alpha   90.00
_cell.angle_beta   90.00
_cell.angle_gamma   90.00
#
_symmetry.space_group_name_H-M   'P 1'
#
loop_
_entity.id
_entity.type
_entity.pdbx_description
1 polymer ?
#
loop_
_entity_poly.entity_id
_entity_poly.type
_entity_poly.pdbx_seq_one_letter_code
_entity_poly.pdbx_strand_id
1 'polypeptide(L)'
;ITPLGMGSYDSNAFQSADGVERYRPLEGAAAGAETLLRQRPGTVEVSFELPDDQALAARVVEAIYQAHSYEEPVIRIQPLLASRSKGLDDRANPNRWWNTTGDWKKAAPPVREDA
;
A
#
# COMPACT_ATOMS: atom_id res chain seq x y z
N ILE A 1 -2.97 10.06 -9.50
CA ILE A 1 -2.42 11.23 -8.76
C ILE A 1 -0.91 11.15 -8.61
N THR A 2 -0.38 10.02 -8.16
CA THR A 2 1.05 9.70 -8.10
C THR A 2 1.22 8.20 -8.36
N PRO A 3 2.29 7.74 -9.03
CA PRO A 3 2.44 6.32 -9.39
C PRO A 3 2.96 5.43 -8.24
N LEU A 4 3.30 5.98 -7.08
CA LEU A 4 3.89 5.23 -5.95
C LEU A 4 5.14 4.41 -6.35
N GLY A 5 6.08 5.09 -7.03
CA GLY A 5 7.27 4.48 -7.59
C GLY A 5 8.38 4.20 -6.55
N MET A 6 8.97 3.01 -6.62
CA MET A 6 10.17 2.61 -5.88
C MET A 6 11.16 1.92 -6.83
N GLY A 7 12.22 2.62 -7.24
CA GLY A 7 13.16 2.09 -8.22
C GLY A 7 12.48 1.82 -9.57
N SER A 8 12.46 0.55 -10.00
CA SER A 8 11.81 0.11 -11.25
C SER A 8 10.39 -0.43 -11.05
N TYR A 9 9.80 -0.24 -9.86
CA TYR A 9 8.47 -0.72 -9.50
C TYR A 9 7.52 0.47 -9.31
N ASP A 10 6.25 0.33 -9.69
CA ASP A 10 5.17 1.27 -9.39
C ASP A 10 4.11 0.62 -8.46
N SER A 11 3.09 1.38 -8.08
CA SER A 11 1.98 0.91 -7.24
C SER A 11 2.41 0.33 -5.89
N ASN A 12 3.53 0.80 -5.33
CA ASN A 12 4.05 0.28 -4.06
C ASN A 12 3.18 0.74 -2.89
N ALA A 13 2.61 -0.24 -2.20
CA ALA A 13 1.91 -0.05 -0.93
C ALA A 13 2.11 -1.30 -0.06
N PHE A 14 1.97 -1.12 1.24
CA PHE A 14 1.93 -2.17 2.23
C PHE A 14 0.53 -2.26 2.83
N GLN A 15 0.09 -3.47 3.15
CA GLN A 15 -1.13 -3.73 3.89
C GLN A 15 -0.76 -4.50 5.17
N SER A 16 -1.25 -4.04 6.32
CA SER A 16 -1.08 -4.76 7.58
C SER A 16 -1.85 -6.08 7.59
N ALA A 17 -1.60 -6.91 8.61
CA ALA A 17 -2.55 -7.96 8.97
C ALA A 17 -3.88 -7.37 9.44
N ASP A 18 -4.93 -8.19 9.38
CA ASP A 18 -6.28 -7.81 9.80
C ASP A 18 -6.35 -7.49 11.30
N GLY A 19 -7.01 -6.38 11.62
CA GLY A 19 -7.33 -5.93 12.96
C GLY A 19 -8.83 -5.83 13.21
N VAL A 20 -9.17 -5.37 14.41
CA VAL A 20 -10.55 -5.07 14.83
C VAL A 20 -10.66 -3.58 15.14
N GLU A 21 -11.36 -2.85 14.27
CA GLU A 21 -11.73 -1.46 14.51
C GLU A 21 -12.89 -1.38 15.51
N ARG A 22 -12.87 -0.36 16.37
CA ARG A 22 -13.90 -0.08 17.37
C ARG A 22 -14.31 1.38 17.35
N TYR A 23 -15.61 1.63 17.25
CA TYR A 23 -16.17 2.98 17.30
C TYR A 23 -17.62 2.93 17.77
N ARG A 24 -18.13 4.07 18.25
CA ARG A 24 -19.55 4.25 18.57
C ARG A 24 -20.05 5.47 17.82
N PRO A 25 -20.97 5.31 16.85
CA PRO A 25 -21.63 6.44 16.20
C PRO A 25 -22.27 7.38 17.22
N LEU A 26 -22.02 8.67 17.08
CA LEU A 26 -22.65 9.71 17.88
C LEU A 26 -23.76 10.40 17.08
N GLU A 27 -24.48 11.30 17.73
CA GLU A 27 -25.43 12.17 17.05
C GLU A 27 -24.74 12.93 15.92
N GLY A 28 -25.32 12.89 14.72
CA GLY A 28 -24.76 13.48 13.50
C GLY A 28 -24.04 12.50 12.56
N ALA A 29 -23.71 11.27 12.99
CA ALA A 29 -23.17 10.26 12.07
C ALA A 29 -24.25 9.75 11.08
N ALA A 30 -23.90 9.37 9.85
CA ALA A 30 -24.89 8.86 8.88
C ALA A 30 -25.62 7.59 9.35
N ALA A 31 -24.98 6.80 10.20
CA ALA A 31 -25.60 5.61 10.80
C ALA A 31 -26.59 5.94 11.95
N GLY A 32 -26.68 7.20 12.38
CA GLY A 32 -27.39 7.62 13.58
C GLY A 32 -26.61 7.32 14.87
N ALA A 33 -27.03 7.94 15.98
CA ALA A 33 -26.40 7.72 17.29
C ALA A 33 -26.66 6.30 17.82
N GLU A 34 -25.65 5.68 18.40
CA GLU A 34 -25.75 4.36 19.02
C GLU A 34 -25.23 4.38 20.46
N THR A 35 -25.76 3.48 21.29
CA THR A 35 -25.29 3.28 22.67
C THR A 35 -24.17 2.26 22.77
N LEU A 36 -24.14 1.29 21.85
CA LEU A 36 -23.18 0.18 21.85
C LEU A 36 -21.94 0.48 21.02
N LEU A 37 -20.81 -0.07 21.45
CA LEU A 37 -19.56 0.00 20.70
C LEU A 37 -19.61 -1.01 19.53
N ARG A 38 -19.51 -0.52 18.30
CA ARG A 38 -19.35 -1.37 17.12
C ARG A 38 -17.96 -1.98 17.10
N GLN A 39 -17.88 -3.18 16.56
CA GLN A 39 -16.62 -3.85 16.22
C GLN A 39 -16.64 -4.23 14.75
N ARG A 40 -15.53 -3.99 14.06
CA ARG A 40 -15.35 -4.31 12.63
C ARG A 40 -14.06 -5.13 12.46
N PRO A 41 -14.16 -6.47 12.42
CA PRO A 41 -13.01 -7.31 12.08
C PRO A 41 -12.65 -7.16 10.60
N GLY A 42 -11.41 -7.51 10.24
CA GLY A 42 -10.91 -7.40 8.86
C GLY A 42 -10.51 -5.98 8.46
N THR A 43 -10.36 -5.07 9.43
CA THR A 43 -9.86 -3.72 9.15
C THR A 43 -8.35 -3.78 9.01
N VAL A 44 -7.81 -3.23 7.93
CA VAL A 44 -6.38 -3.19 7.66
C VAL A 44 -5.87 -1.76 7.62
N GLU A 45 -4.60 -1.57 7.93
CA GLU A 45 -3.88 -0.35 7.58
C GLU A 45 -3.24 -0.52 6.20
N VAL A 46 -3.49 0.44 5.31
CA VAL A 46 -2.77 0.55 4.04
C VAL A 46 -1.81 1.72 4.16
N SER A 47 -0.53 1.48 3.87
CA SER A 47 0.52 2.50 3.93
C SER A 47 1.34 2.54 2.65
N PHE A 48 1.75 3.74 2.25
CA PHE A 48 2.60 3.98 1.11
C PHE A 48 3.38 5.28 1.33
N GLU A 49 4.47 5.45 0.59
CA GLU A 49 5.36 6.61 0.72
C GLU A 49 5.08 7.64 -0.37
N LEU A 50 5.10 8.91 0.03
CA LEU A 50 5.07 10.06 -0.86
C LEU A 50 6.37 10.86 -0.72
N PRO A 51 6.80 11.60 -1.77
CA PRO A 51 7.75 12.68 -1.60
C PRO A 51 7.26 13.68 -0.53
N ASP A 52 8.19 14.40 0.09
CA ASP A 52 7.87 15.52 0.99
C ASP A 52 7.33 16.71 0.19
N ASP A 53 6.08 16.57 -0.24
CA ASP A 53 5.31 17.52 -1.06
C ASP A 53 3.90 17.63 -0.49
N GLN A 54 3.64 18.74 0.19
CA GLN A 54 2.36 19.00 0.86
C GLN A 54 1.19 19.15 -0.12
N ALA A 55 1.43 19.71 -1.31
CA ALA A 55 0.37 19.90 -2.31
C ALA A 55 -0.03 18.55 -2.91
N LEU A 56 0.95 17.66 -3.14
CA LEU A 56 0.67 16.29 -3.53
C LEU A 56 -0.08 15.53 -2.43
N ALA A 57 0.37 15.64 -1.18
CA ALA A 57 -0.27 14.98 -0.04
C ALA A 57 -1.75 15.40 0.09
N ALA A 58 -2.06 16.69 -0.02
CA ALA A 58 -3.44 17.19 0.01
C ALA A 58 -4.32 16.55 -1.08
N ARG A 59 -3.83 16.51 -2.33
CA ARG A 59 -4.56 15.86 -3.44
C ARG A 59 -4.77 14.36 -3.22
N VAL A 60 -3.80 13.67 -2.63
CA VAL A 60 -3.93 12.25 -2.30
C VAL A 60 -4.99 12.04 -1.22
N VAL A 61 -5.00 12.86 -0.17
CA VAL A 61 -6.01 12.83 0.89
C VAL A 61 -7.41 13.05 0.32
N GLU A 62 -7.59 14.04 -0.55
CA GLU A 62 -8.86 14.29 -1.24
C GLU A 62 -9.32 13.07 -2.04
N ALA A 63 -8.42 12.41 -2.76
CA ALA A 63 -8.77 11.21 -3.51
C ALA A 63 -9.11 10.01 -2.62
N ILE A 64 -8.48 9.88 -1.45
CA ILE A 64 -8.88 8.89 -0.44
C ILE A 64 -10.31 9.21 0.02
N TYR A 65 -10.64 10.46 0.34
CA TYR A 65 -12.02 10.84 0.71
C TYR A 65 -13.04 10.50 -0.39
N GLN A 66 -12.69 10.66 -1.66
CA GLN A 66 -13.60 10.33 -2.77
C GLN A 66 -13.81 8.82 -2.99
N ALA A 67 -12.81 8.00 -2.65
CA ALA A 67 -12.85 6.56 -2.90
C ALA A 67 -13.24 5.73 -1.66
N HIS A 68 -13.00 6.25 -0.46
CA HIS A 68 -13.22 5.54 0.80
C HIS A 68 -14.71 5.54 1.18
N SER A 69 -15.18 4.43 1.76
CA SER A 69 -16.60 4.24 2.08
C SER A 69 -17.06 4.90 3.38
N TYR A 70 -16.11 5.28 4.24
CA TYR A 70 -16.40 5.94 5.51
C TYR A 70 -16.55 7.45 5.34
N GLU A 71 -17.43 8.04 6.14
CA GLU A 71 -17.61 9.50 6.22
C GLU A 71 -16.32 10.20 6.70
N GLU A 72 -15.65 9.60 7.69
CA GLU A 72 -14.45 10.13 8.33
C GLU A 72 -13.35 9.06 8.33
N PRO A 73 -12.69 8.77 7.19
CA PRO A 73 -11.58 7.83 7.14
C PRO A 73 -10.42 8.29 8.03
N VAL A 74 -9.84 7.37 8.79
CA VAL A 74 -8.65 7.65 9.60
C VAL A 74 -7.43 7.68 8.69
N ILE A 75 -6.93 8.88 8.40
CA ILE A 75 -5.73 9.10 7.58
C ILE A 75 -4.63 9.70 8.46
N ARG A 76 -3.44 9.11 8.42
CA ARG A 76 -2.26 9.59 9.16
C ARG A 76 -1.14 9.90 8.17
N ILE A 77 -0.52 11.07 8.35
CA ILE A 77 0.67 11.48 7.59
C ILE A 77 1.79 11.70 8.59
N GLN A 78 2.93 11.07 8.35
CA GLN A 78 4.10 11.17 9.22
C GLN A 78 5.38 11.33 8.39
N PRO A 79 6.33 12.17 8.81
CA PRO A 79 7.66 12.19 8.22
C PRO A 79 8.35 10.84 8.43
N LEU A 80 9.00 10.33 7.38
CA LEU A 80 9.77 9.09 7.42
C LEU A 80 11.14 9.31 6.78
N LEU A 81 12.19 8.80 7.42
CA LEU A 81 13.49 8.63 6.79
C LEU A 81 13.57 7.20 6.24
N ALA A 82 13.56 7.06 4.91
CA ALA A 82 13.62 5.78 4.24
C ALA A 82 14.82 5.69 3.29
N SER A 83 15.42 4.51 3.19
CA SER A 83 16.44 4.22 2.18
C SER A 83 15.75 3.82 0.87
N ARG A 84 15.82 4.69 -0.14
CA ARG A 84 15.34 4.39 -1.49
C ARG A 84 16.48 3.71 -2.25
N SER A 85 16.49 2.38 -2.24
CA SER A 85 17.65 1.62 -2.75
C SER A 85 18.03 1.98 -4.19
N LYS A 86 19.31 2.29 -4.39
CA LYS A 86 20.12 2.07 -5.61
C LYS A 86 21.59 2.20 -5.17
N GLY A 87 22.08 1.19 -4.44
CA GLY A 87 23.25 1.40 -3.58
C GLY A 87 24.46 0.49 -3.80
N LEU A 88 24.36 -0.63 -4.51
CA LEU A 88 25.47 -1.56 -4.75
C LEU A 88 25.25 -2.34 -6.05
N ASP A 89 26.32 -2.69 -6.78
CA ASP A 89 26.26 -3.82 -7.73
C ASP A 89 26.03 -5.09 -6.91
N ASP A 90 24.79 -5.59 -6.93
CA ASP A 90 24.38 -6.77 -6.18
C ASP A 90 24.19 -7.99 -7.06
N ARG A 91 24.70 -7.98 -8.31
CA ARG A 91 24.60 -9.11 -9.26
C ARG A 91 25.12 -10.43 -8.70
N ALA A 92 26.12 -10.38 -7.82
CA ALA A 92 26.71 -11.55 -7.18
C ALA A 92 26.26 -11.77 -5.73
N ASN A 93 25.32 -10.97 -5.21
CA ASN A 93 24.90 -11.07 -3.81
C ASN A 93 23.96 -12.29 -3.61
N PRO A 94 24.34 -13.30 -2.80
CA PRO A 94 23.54 -14.52 -2.64
C PRO A 94 22.26 -14.31 -1.82
N ASN A 95 22.14 -13.19 -1.10
CA ASN A 95 20.93 -12.85 -0.33
C ASN A 95 19.82 -12.24 -1.20
N ARG A 96 20.10 -11.92 -2.47
CA ARG A 96 19.07 -11.47 -3.41
C ARG A 96 18.33 -12.68 -3.95
N TRP A 97 17.06 -12.80 -3.60
CA TRP A 97 16.25 -13.94 -4.03
C TRP A 97 16.19 -14.06 -5.56
N TRP A 98 16.23 -12.94 -6.31
CA TRP A 98 16.31 -12.94 -7.77
C TRP A 98 17.65 -13.43 -8.34
N ASN A 99 18.71 -13.44 -7.55
CA ASN A 99 20.00 -14.03 -7.95
C ASN A 99 20.04 -15.55 -7.75
N THR A 100 19.16 -16.12 -6.93
CA THR A 100 19.13 -17.56 -6.64
C THR A 100 17.95 -18.29 -7.28
N THR A 101 16.74 -17.74 -7.21
CA THR A 101 15.48 -18.39 -7.60
C THR A 101 14.58 -17.42 -8.39
N GLY A 102 13.64 -17.94 -9.17
CA GLY A 102 12.70 -17.15 -9.96
C GLY A 102 12.09 -17.97 -11.09
N ASP A 103 10.79 -17.81 -11.33
CA ASP A 103 10.07 -18.46 -12.43
C ASP A 103 10.58 -17.99 -13.80
N TRP A 104 10.97 -16.72 -13.94
CA TRP A 104 11.62 -16.18 -15.15
C TRP A 104 13.00 -16.76 -15.46
N LYS A 105 13.64 -17.47 -14.53
CA LYS A 105 14.90 -18.21 -14.78
C LYS A 105 14.66 -19.61 -15.34
N LYS A 106 13.43 -20.11 -15.29
CA LYS A 106 13.07 -21.35 -15.95
C LYS A 106 12.94 -21.02 -17.43
N ALA A 107 13.89 -21.48 -18.24
CA ALA A 107 13.78 -21.36 -19.69
C ALA A 107 12.41 -21.88 -20.12
N ALA A 108 11.63 -21.04 -20.82
CA ALA A 108 10.43 -21.52 -21.49
C ALA A 108 10.84 -22.67 -22.43
N PRO A 109 10.10 -23.79 -22.46
CA PRO A 109 10.38 -24.83 -23.42
C PRO A 109 10.32 -24.21 -24.83
N PRO A 110 11.23 -24.60 -25.74
CA PRO A 110 11.21 -24.07 -27.10
C PRO A 110 9.83 -24.33 -27.71
N VAL A 111 9.21 -23.26 -28.22
CA VAL A 111 7.97 -23.36 -28.99
C VAL A 111 8.29 -24.23 -30.19
N ARG A 112 7.68 -25.41 -30.28
CA ARG A 112 7.72 -26.22 -31.50
C ARG A 112 6.80 -25.53 -32.49
N GLU A 113 7.38 -24.92 -33.52
CA GLU A 113 6.65 -24.58 -34.74
C GLU A 113 6.35 -25.90 -35.46
N ASP A 114 5.14 -26.42 -35.26
CA ASP A 114 4.62 -27.49 -36.10
C ASP A 114 4.25 -26.86 -37.45
N ALA A 115 4.95 -27.31 -38.50
CA ALA A 115 4.75 -26.93 -39.91
C ALA A 115 3.67 -27.78 -40.59
#